data_AF-A0A1T3VRU8-F1
#
_entry.id   AF-A0A1T3VRU8-F1
#
_cell.length_a   1.000
_cell.length_b   1.000
_cell.length_c   1.000
_cell.angle_alpha   90.00
_cell.angle_beta   90.00
_cell.angle_gamma   90.00
#
_symmetry.space_group_name_H-M   'P 1'
#
loop_
_entity.id
_entity.type
_entity.pdbx_description
1 polymer ?
#
loop_
_entity_poly.entity_id
_entity_poly.type
_entity_poly.pdbx_seq_one_letter_code
_entity_poly.pdbx_strand_id
1 'polypeptide(L)'
;GAQASWLALGLGIAVVLAVQAAAVPLLNAIAGGGEIAAAALPWLRVAILGAPAIMISMAGNGWMRGVQDTVRPLRYVLVGFGVSAVLCPTLVFGWLGAPELGLTGSAVANVIGQWLAALLFGRALLAEQVGMRVQPAVLRAQLVMGRDLALRTLAFQACFVSAGAVAARFGAAAVAAHQVVLQLWNFLALVLDSLAIAAQSLVGAALGAGQFRHAKSVAWRVTIFSTAAAAVFALLFALGAPVLPGLFTSDAAVLDEIAVPWWFLVGQLTVAGIVFALDGVLLGAGDATFMRNATLVSALVGFLPLIWLSLAYGWGLIGIWSGLSLFMVLRLVFVGWRAFSGRWLVAGTG
;
A
#
# COMPACT_ATOMS: atom_id res chain seq x y z
N GLY A 1 12.85 6.30 15.41
CA GLY A 1 13.60 7.01 14.36
C GLY A 1 14.86 6.27 13.98
N ALA A 2 15.94 6.45 14.75
CA ALA A 2 17.29 6.01 14.39
C ALA A 2 17.44 4.54 13.95
N GLN A 3 16.94 3.57 14.73
CA GLN A 3 17.08 2.15 14.38
C GLN A 3 16.37 1.79 13.06
N ALA A 4 15.18 2.36 12.83
CA ALA A 4 14.43 2.15 11.60
C ALA A 4 15.14 2.76 10.38
N SER A 5 15.78 3.93 10.55
CA SER A 5 16.58 4.56 9.50
C SER A 5 17.87 3.77 9.19
N TRP A 6 18.53 3.19 10.20
CA TRP A 6 19.67 2.30 9.99
C TRP A 6 19.29 1.01 9.27
N LEU A 7 18.17 0.40 9.67
CA LEU A 7 17.63 -0.79 9.00
C LEU A 7 17.29 -0.49 7.54
N ALA A 8 16.61 0.63 7.30
CA ALA A 8 16.24 1.10 5.98
C ALA A 8 17.45 1.32 5.08
N LEU A 9 18.51 1.96 5.59
CA LEU A 9 19.74 2.15 4.84
C LEU A 9 20.41 0.81 4.51
N GLY A 10 20.57 -0.08 5.50
CA GLY A 10 21.20 -1.38 5.30
C GLY A 10 20.45 -2.27 4.31
N LEU A 11 19.13 -2.38 4.45
CA LEU A 11 18.29 -3.14 3.54
C LEU A 11 18.24 -2.50 2.15
N GLY A 12 18.22 -1.18 2.07
CA GLY A 12 18.30 -0.44 0.82
C GLY A 12 19.59 -0.73 0.07
N ILE A 13 20.74 -0.68 0.74
CA ILE A 13 22.04 -1.02 0.15
C ILE A 13 22.07 -2.48 -0.31
N ALA A 14 21.54 -3.41 0.49
CA ALA A 14 21.45 -4.82 0.11
C ALA A 14 20.62 -5.01 -1.17
N VAL A 15 19.50 -4.29 -1.29
CA VAL A 15 18.66 -4.29 -2.51
C VAL A 15 19.43 -3.72 -3.71
N VAL A 16 20.16 -2.61 -3.54
CA VAL A 16 21.03 -2.06 -4.61
C VAL A 16 22.03 -3.11 -5.06
N LEU A 17 22.78 -3.72 -4.15
CA LEU A 17 23.80 -4.70 -4.51
C LEU A 17 23.20 -5.91 -5.22
N ALA A 18 22.09 -6.44 -4.72
CA ALA A 18 21.42 -7.60 -5.32
C ALA A 18 20.93 -7.29 -6.75
N VAL A 19 20.28 -6.15 -6.94
CA VAL A 19 19.75 -5.76 -8.26
C VAL A 19 20.87 -5.36 -9.21
N GLN A 20 21.92 -4.68 -8.75
CA GLN A 20 23.06 -4.34 -9.63
C GLN A 20 23.77 -5.61 -10.12
N ALA A 21 23.96 -6.61 -9.24
CA ALA A 21 24.53 -7.90 -9.62
C ALA A 21 23.62 -8.69 -10.57
N ALA A 22 22.30 -8.62 -10.36
CA ALA A 22 21.31 -9.36 -11.15
C ALA A 22 20.73 -8.55 -12.34
N ALA A 23 21.15 -7.31 -12.60
CA ALA A 23 20.46 -6.40 -13.51
C ALA A 23 20.32 -6.96 -14.94
N VAL A 24 21.40 -7.55 -15.45
CA VAL A 24 21.45 -8.14 -16.80
C VAL A 24 20.56 -9.38 -16.91
N PRO A 25 20.72 -10.43 -16.08
CA PRO A 25 19.85 -11.61 -16.17
C PRO A 25 18.39 -11.26 -15.87
N LEU A 26 18.12 -10.32 -14.96
CA LEU A 26 16.77 -9.86 -14.65
C LEU A 26 16.11 -9.21 -15.87
N LEU A 27 16.80 -8.28 -16.54
CA LEU A 27 16.25 -7.60 -17.71
C LEU A 27 16.11 -8.54 -18.91
N ASN A 28 17.05 -9.46 -19.11
CA ASN A 28 16.92 -10.46 -20.16
C ASN A 28 15.74 -11.41 -19.92
N ALA A 29 15.49 -11.78 -18.66
CA ALA A 29 14.34 -12.61 -18.29
C ALA A 29 13.00 -11.89 -18.48
N ILE A 30 12.94 -10.58 -18.19
CA ILE A 30 11.69 -9.80 -18.28
C ILE A 30 11.42 -9.36 -19.72
N ALA A 31 12.42 -8.81 -20.41
CA ALA A 31 12.25 -8.18 -21.72
C ALA A 31 12.59 -9.11 -22.89
N GLY A 32 13.05 -10.35 -22.63
CA GLY A 32 13.45 -11.28 -23.69
C GLY A 32 14.78 -10.94 -24.38
N GLY A 33 15.54 -9.98 -23.85
CA GLY A 33 16.80 -9.49 -24.43
C GLY A 33 16.61 -8.40 -25.50
N GLY A 34 17.65 -8.16 -26.30
CA GLY A 34 17.60 -7.21 -27.42
C GLY A 34 17.64 -5.72 -27.03
N GLU A 35 17.16 -4.86 -27.93
CA GLU A 35 17.25 -3.40 -27.81
C GLU A 35 16.51 -2.85 -26.59
N ILE A 36 15.38 -3.44 -26.22
CA ILE A 36 14.60 -3.01 -25.05
C ILE A 36 15.39 -3.26 -23.76
N ALA A 37 15.98 -4.45 -23.60
CA ALA A 37 16.82 -4.76 -22.45
C ALA A 37 18.06 -3.86 -22.39
N ALA A 38 18.68 -3.60 -23.54
CA ALA A 38 19.83 -2.71 -23.65
C ALA A 38 19.49 -1.26 -23.26
N ALA A 39 18.33 -0.75 -23.67
CA ALA A 39 17.85 0.59 -23.31
C ALA A 39 17.41 0.70 -21.84
N ALA A 40 16.80 -0.35 -21.29
CA ALA A 40 16.33 -0.38 -19.90
C ALA A 40 17.46 -0.57 -18.87
N LEU A 41 18.58 -1.21 -19.25
CA LEU A 41 19.69 -1.49 -18.36
C LEU A 41 20.28 -0.24 -17.67
N PRO A 42 20.72 0.81 -18.40
CA PRO A 42 21.25 2.01 -17.75
C PRO A 42 20.21 2.68 -16.86
N TRP A 43 18.94 2.70 -17.27
CA TRP A 43 17.85 3.23 -16.47
C TRP A 43 17.69 2.47 -15.14
N LEU A 44 17.63 1.14 -15.19
CA LEU A 44 17.45 0.30 -13.99
C LEU A 44 18.62 0.47 -13.02
N ARG A 45 19.85 0.48 -13.54
CA ARG A 45 21.07 0.64 -12.73
C ARG A 45 21.13 1.98 -12.01
N VAL A 46 20.55 3.03 -12.60
CA VAL A 46 20.41 4.34 -11.95
C VAL A 46 19.24 4.33 -10.98
N ALA A 47 18.05 3.92 -11.43
CA ALA A 47 16.81 3.96 -10.64
C ALA A 47 16.95 3.22 -9.30
N ILE A 48 17.66 2.08 -9.29
CA ILE A 48 17.82 1.31 -8.07
C ILE A 48 18.62 2.03 -6.98
N LEU A 49 19.48 2.99 -7.33
CA LEU A 49 20.21 3.82 -6.36
C LEU A 49 19.27 4.67 -5.49
N GLY A 50 18.00 4.80 -5.89
CA GLY A 50 16.94 5.43 -5.12
C GLY A 50 16.36 4.54 -4.01
N ALA A 51 16.57 3.22 -4.05
CA ALA A 51 15.99 2.28 -3.08
C ALA A 51 16.32 2.63 -1.62
N PRO A 52 17.58 2.92 -1.23
CA PRO A 52 17.88 3.33 0.14
C PRO A 52 17.13 4.59 0.57
N ALA A 53 17.02 5.57 -0.33
CA ALA A 53 16.33 6.83 -0.05
C ALA A 53 14.82 6.64 0.17
N ILE A 54 14.19 5.78 -0.62
CA ILE A 54 12.79 5.39 -0.41
C ILE A 54 12.62 4.74 0.96
N MET A 55 13.48 3.78 1.31
CA MET A 55 13.38 3.08 2.60
C MET A 55 13.58 4.04 3.78
N ILE A 56 14.55 4.96 3.70
CA ILE A 56 14.77 6.00 4.72
C ILE A 56 13.53 6.88 4.83
N SER A 57 12.93 7.27 3.71
CA SER A 57 11.71 8.08 3.70
C SER A 57 10.52 7.34 4.30
N MET A 58 10.38 6.04 4.06
CA MET A 58 9.35 5.20 4.69
C MET A 58 9.54 5.12 6.21
N ALA A 59 10.77 4.88 6.67
CA ALA A 59 11.10 4.90 8.10
C ALA A 59 10.83 6.29 8.72
N GLY A 60 11.20 7.35 7.99
CA GLY A 60 10.94 8.76 8.29
C GLY A 60 9.46 9.05 8.56
N ASN A 61 8.61 8.69 7.59
CA ASN A 61 7.16 8.79 7.69
C ASN A 61 6.62 8.02 8.90
N GLY A 62 7.16 6.83 9.20
CA GLY A 62 6.73 6.03 10.34
C GLY A 62 6.97 6.71 11.69
N TRP A 63 8.20 7.17 11.94
CA TRP A 63 8.54 7.72 13.27
C TRP A 63 7.96 9.12 13.49
N MET A 64 7.90 9.97 12.46
CA MET A 64 7.32 11.32 12.58
C MET A 64 5.83 11.26 12.89
N ARG A 65 5.08 10.35 12.24
CA ARG A 65 3.69 10.06 12.62
C ARG A 65 3.58 9.54 14.05
N GLY A 66 4.54 8.70 14.48
CA GLY A 66 4.60 8.23 15.87
C GLY A 66 4.65 9.35 16.91
N VAL A 67 5.35 10.45 16.62
CA VAL A 67 5.39 11.66 17.48
C VAL A 67 4.33 12.72 17.11
N GLN A 68 3.31 12.35 16.34
CA GLN A 68 2.23 13.21 15.86
C GLN A 68 2.65 14.36 14.93
N ASP A 69 3.84 14.30 14.31
CA ASP A 69 4.24 15.23 13.24
C ASP A 69 3.81 14.68 11.87
N THR A 70 2.68 15.18 11.36
CA THR A 70 2.11 14.77 10.07
C THR A 70 2.41 15.74 8.92
N VAL A 71 2.83 16.97 9.24
CA VAL A 71 3.01 18.03 8.24
C VAL A 71 4.42 17.98 7.63
N ARG A 72 5.46 17.76 8.45
CA ARG A 72 6.84 17.70 7.93
C ARG A 72 7.05 16.54 6.94
N PRO A 73 6.58 15.29 7.20
CA PRO A 73 6.73 14.19 6.25
C PRO A 73 6.13 14.50 4.87
N LEU A 74 4.91 15.06 4.86
CA LEU A 74 4.22 15.44 3.63
C LEU A 74 5.04 16.47 2.84
N ARG A 75 5.53 17.52 3.51
CA ARG A 75 6.37 18.55 2.87
C ARG A 75 7.65 17.97 2.29
N TYR A 76 8.32 17.06 3.00
CA TYR A 76 9.58 16.46 2.52
C TYR A 76 9.36 15.62 1.26
N VAL A 77 8.29 14.82 1.24
CA VAL A 77 7.92 14.02 0.08
C VAL A 77 7.52 14.90 -1.10
N LEU A 78 6.72 15.95 -0.87
CA LEU A 78 6.32 16.90 -1.91
C LEU A 78 7.50 17.68 -2.49
N VAL A 79 8.48 18.08 -1.68
CA VAL A 79 9.71 18.72 -2.15
C VAL A 79 10.51 17.77 -3.05
N GLY A 80 10.67 16.50 -2.63
CA GLY A 80 11.33 15.48 -3.45
C GLY A 80 10.63 15.26 -4.79
N PHE A 81 9.30 15.08 -4.77
CA PHE A 81 8.51 14.94 -6.00
C PHE A 81 8.52 16.19 -6.86
N GLY A 82 8.47 17.39 -6.27
CA GLY A 82 8.53 18.66 -7.00
C GLY A 82 9.86 18.81 -7.73
N VAL A 83 10.97 18.50 -7.07
CA VAL A 83 12.30 18.49 -7.71
C VAL A 83 12.36 17.45 -8.82
N SER A 84 11.87 16.23 -8.60
CA SER A 84 11.81 15.20 -9.64
C SER A 84 10.94 15.63 -10.83
N ALA A 85 9.80 16.28 -10.57
CA ALA A 85 8.87 16.74 -11.60
C ALA A 85 9.46 17.84 -12.49
N VAL A 86 10.31 18.70 -11.93
CA VAL A 86 11.05 19.72 -12.68
C VAL A 86 12.23 19.09 -13.42
N LEU A 87 13.01 18.24 -12.73
CA LEU A 87 14.22 17.65 -13.31
C LEU A 87 13.94 16.64 -14.42
N CYS A 88 12.81 15.93 -14.36
CA CYS A 88 12.48 14.90 -15.34
C CYS A 88 12.42 15.46 -16.77
N PRO A 89 11.56 16.44 -17.11
CA PRO A 89 11.56 16.99 -18.47
C PRO A 89 12.89 17.65 -18.83
N THR A 90 13.59 18.30 -17.89
CA THR A 90 14.89 18.93 -18.19
C THR A 90 15.98 17.94 -18.57
N LEU A 91 16.07 16.80 -17.88
CA LEU A 91 17.10 15.78 -18.13
C LEU A 91 16.71 14.82 -19.25
N VAL A 92 15.41 14.61 -19.48
CA VAL A 92 14.93 13.76 -20.57
C VAL A 92 15.09 14.48 -21.91
N PHE A 93 14.72 15.76 -22.00
CA PHE A 93 14.71 16.53 -23.26
C PHE A 93 15.91 17.49 -23.41
N GLY A 94 16.83 17.53 -22.45
CA GLY A 94 17.99 18.43 -22.50
C GLY A 94 17.63 19.93 -22.42
N TRP A 95 16.50 20.29 -21.79
CA TRP A 95 16.10 21.69 -21.67
C TRP A 95 17.07 22.47 -20.78
N LEU A 96 17.12 23.80 -20.97
CA LEU A 96 17.95 24.73 -20.18
C LEU A 96 19.47 24.45 -20.27
N GLY A 97 19.94 23.83 -21.36
CA GLY A 97 21.35 23.49 -21.56
C GLY A 97 21.81 22.26 -20.77
N ALA A 98 20.88 21.49 -20.21
CA ALA A 98 21.17 20.22 -19.57
C ALA A 98 21.49 19.13 -20.62
N PRO A 99 22.27 18.09 -20.26
CA PRO A 99 22.50 16.97 -21.17
C PRO A 99 21.20 16.21 -21.44
N GLU A 100 20.97 15.84 -22.70
CA GLU A 100 19.86 14.98 -23.11
C GLU A 100 20.18 13.52 -22.73
N LEU A 101 19.65 13.08 -21.58
CA LEU A 101 19.87 11.74 -21.03
C LEU A 101 18.78 10.74 -21.43
N GLY A 102 17.78 11.19 -22.19
CA GLY A 102 16.65 10.38 -22.64
C GLY A 102 15.97 9.66 -21.48
N LEU A 103 15.68 8.36 -21.66
CA LEU A 103 15.05 7.53 -20.64
C LEU A 103 15.77 7.61 -19.29
N THR A 104 17.11 7.49 -19.28
CA THR A 104 17.94 7.52 -18.06
C THR A 104 17.79 8.83 -17.28
N GLY A 105 17.51 9.94 -17.97
CA GLY A 105 17.22 11.23 -17.34
C GLY A 105 16.06 11.17 -16.35
N SER A 106 15.02 10.37 -16.64
CA SER A 106 13.89 10.17 -15.73
C SER A 106 14.26 9.40 -14.46
N ALA A 107 15.20 8.44 -14.54
CA ALA A 107 15.72 7.74 -13.37
C ALA A 107 16.54 8.68 -12.50
N VAL A 108 17.44 9.47 -13.11
CA VAL A 108 18.27 10.45 -12.39
C VAL A 108 17.40 11.46 -11.65
N ALA A 109 16.39 12.04 -12.31
CA ALA A 109 15.46 12.98 -11.69
C ALA A 109 14.76 12.40 -10.45
N ASN A 110 14.27 11.16 -10.56
CA ASN A 110 13.63 10.46 -9.44
C ASN A 110 14.60 10.20 -8.30
N VAL A 111 15.80 9.70 -8.58
CA VAL A 111 16.82 9.41 -7.57
C VAL A 111 17.19 10.68 -6.81
N ILE A 112 17.37 11.81 -7.51
CA ILE A 112 17.64 13.11 -6.87
C ILE A 112 16.49 13.51 -5.94
N GLY A 113 15.25 13.44 -6.42
CA GLY A 113 14.07 13.77 -5.62
C GLY A 113 13.92 12.88 -4.38
N GLN A 114 14.16 11.58 -4.52
CA GLN A 114 14.09 10.61 -3.43
C GLN A 114 15.18 10.85 -2.39
N TRP A 115 16.43 11.09 -2.81
CA TRP A 115 17.52 11.41 -1.89
C TRP A 115 17.32 12.74 -1.18
N LEU A 116 16.77 13.75 -1.87
CA LEU A 116 16.40 15.01 -1.23
C LEU A 116 15.38 14.80 -0.10
N ALA A 117 14.32 14.03 -0.34
CA ALA A 117 13.35 13.68 0.69
C ALA A 117 14.02 12.92 1.86
N ALA A 118 14.86 11.92 1.55
CA ALA A 118 15.58 11.14 2.56
C ALA A 118 16.52 12.01 3.42
N LEU A 119 17.22 12.97 2.81
CA LEU A 119 18.09 13.91 3.50
C LEU A 119 17.30 14.83 4.43
N LEU A 120 16.11 15.29 4.01
CA LEU A 120 15.23 16.08 4.87
C LEU A 120 14.75 15.28 6.10
N PHE A 121 14.41 14.00 5.92
CA PHE A 121 14.10 13.09 7.04
C PHE A 121 15.31 12.86 7.95
N GLY A 122 16.50 12.66 7.37
CA GLY A 122 17.74 12.49 8.12
C GLY A 122 18.09 13.74 8.94
N ARG A 123 17.96 14.93 8.34
CA ARG A 123 18.17 16.21 9.03
C ARG A 123 17.19 16.41 10.18
N ALA A 124 15.92 16.07 9.98
CA ALA A 124 14.93 16.16 11.04
C ALA A 124 15.25 15.19 12.19
N LEU A 125 15.68 13.96 11.88
CA LEU A 125 16.10 12.99 12.90
C LEU A 125 17.32 13.47 13.71
N LEU A 126 18.31 14.09 13.05
CA LEU A 126 19.48 14.66 13.72
C LEU A 126 19.12 15.86 14.60
N ALA A 127 18.13 16.66 14.19
CA ALA A 127 17.66 17.81 14.96
C ALA A 127 16.99 17.40 16.29
N GLU A 128 16.40 16.20 16.37
CA GLU A 128 15.82 15.64 17.60
C GLU A 128 16.88 15.16 18.63
N GLN A 129 18.18 15.30 18.32
CA GLN A 129 19.32 14.94 19.20
C GLN A 129 19.25 13.52 19.80
N VAL A 130 18.58 12.58 19.14
CA VAL A 130 18.47 11.19 19.58
C VAL A 130 19.78 10.42 19.38
N GLY A 131 20.10 9.52 20.31
CA GLY A 131 21.30 8.69 20.23
C GLY A 131 21.32 7.80 18.97
N MET A 132 22.37 7.94 18.15
CA MET A 132 22.50 7.25 16.85
C MET A 132 23.14 5.85 16.96
N ARG A 133 23.40 5.37 18.17
CA ARG A 133 24.01 4.04 18.41
C ARG A 133 23.08 2.92 17.93
N VAL A 134 23.61 2.00 17.14
CA VAL A 134 22.87 0.82 16.67
C VAL A 134 22.55 -0.10 17.85
N GLN A 135 21.30 -0.54 17.95
CA GLN A 135 20.82 -1.45 18.99
C GLN A 135 20.39 -2.78 18.33
N PRO A 136 21.23 -3.82 18.36
CA PRO A 136 20.97 -5.07 17.63
C PRO A 136 19.64 -5.76 18.00
N ALA A 137 19.23 -5.68 19.27
CA ALA A 137 17.97 -6.26 19.74
C ALA A 137 16.74 -5.61 19.06
N VAL A 138 16.72 -4.28 18.97
CA VAL A 138 15.64 -3.53 18.32
C VAL A 138 15.65 -3.78 16.81
N LEU A 139 16.83 -3.87 16.20
CA LEU A 139 16.98 -4.17 14.77
C LEU A 139 16.43 -5.57 14.44
N ARG A 140 16.73 -6.57 15.27
CA ARG A 140 16.22 -7.94 15.11
C ARG A 140 14.69 -7.98 15.24
N ALA A 141 14.12 -7.26 16.19
CA ALA A 141 12.67 -7.19 16.35
C ALA A 141 11.99 -6.57 15.11
N GLN A 142 12.56 -5.49 14.56
CA GLN A 142 12.06 -4.86 13.33
C GLN A 142 12.18 -5.78 12.12
N LEU A 143 13.27 -6.55 12.01
CA LEU A 143 13.45 -7.54 10.94
C LEU A 143 12.41 -8.67 11.00
N VAL A 144 12.14 -9.21 12.20
CA VAL A 144 11.11 -10.25 12.37
C VAL A 144 9.73 -9.71 12.01
N MET A 145 9.40 -8.51 12.47
CA MET A 145 8.15 -7.83 12.11
C MET A 145 8.05 -7.59 10.60
N GLY A 146 9.15 -7.14 9.96
CA GLY A 146 9.23 -6.93 8.52
C GLY A 146 9.05 -8.21 7.72
N ARG A 147 9.64 -9.33 8.17
CA ARG A 147 9.46 -10.66 7.58
C ARG A 147 8.00 -11.10 7.65
N ASP A 148 7.37 -10.96 8.82
CA ASP A 148 5.99 -11.37 9.01
C ASP A 148 5.02 -10.52 8.18
N LEU A 149 5.32 -9.23 8.01
CA LEU A 149 4.57 -8.36 7.10
C LEU A 149 4.79 -8.75 5.63
N ALA A 150 6.01 -9.07 5.23
CA ALA A 150 6.32 -9.52 3.87
C ALA A 150 5.60 -10.83 3.53
N LEU A 151 5.60 -11.82 4.44
CA LEU A 151 4.86 -13.07 4.25
C LEU A 151 3.36 -12.84 4.13
N ARG A 152 2.79 -11.92 4.91
CA ARG A 152 1.38 -11.51 4.79
C ARG A 152 1.10 -10.89 3.41
N THR A 153 1.97 -10.00 2.94
CA THR A 153 1.84 -9.37 1.62
C THR A 153 1.94 -10.39 0.49
N LEU A 154 2.87 -11.35 0.58
CA LEU A 154 3.02 -12.42 -0.41
C LEU A 154 1.78 -13.32 -0.47
N ALA A 155 1.23 -13.70 0.68
CA ALA A 155 -0.01 -14.47 0.74
C ALA A 155 -1.19 -13.71 0.12
N PHE A 156 -1.25 -12.40 0.35
CA PHE A 156 -2.29 -11.54 -0.23
C PHE A 156 -2.13 -11.42 -1.76
N GLN A 157 -0.91 -11.28 -2.26
CA GLN A 157 -0.67 -11.29 -3.70
C GLN A 157 -0.95 -12.63 -4.35
N ALA A 158 -0.68 -13.75 -3.67
CA ALA A 158 -1.07 -15.06 -4.20
C ALA A 158 -2.60 -15.14 -4.41
N CYS A 159 -3.40 -14.53 -3.53
CA CYS A 159 -4.86 -14.48 -3.68
C CYS A 159 -5.28 -13.64 -4.90
N PHE A 160 -4.73 -12.44 -5.07
CA PHE A 160 -5.07 -11.59 -6.23
C PHE A 160 -4.57 -12.17 -7.56
N VAL A 161 -3.38 -12.77 -7.57
CA VAL A 161 -2.87 -13.48 -8.75
C VAL A 161 -3.80 -14.65 -9.10
N SER A 162 -4.29 -15.40 -8.09
CA SER A 162 -5.26 -16.47 -8.31
C SER A 162 -6.58 -15.94 -8.88
N ALA A 163 -7.10 -14.84 -8.34
CA ALA A 163 -8.32 -14.20 -8.84
C ALA A 163 -8.16 -13.77 -10.32
N GLY A 164 -7.05 -13.12 -10.67
CA GLY A 164 -6.76 -12.73 -12.04
C GLY A 164 -6.60 -13.94 -12.98
N ALA A 165 -5.95 -15.01 -12.50
CA ALA A 165 -5.80 -16.25 -13.26
C ALA A 165 -7.14 -16.93 -13.53
N VAL A 166 -8.07 -16.93 -12.57
CA VAL A 166 -9.43 -17.46 -12.76
C VAL A 166 -10.22 -16.57 -13.71
N ALA A 167 -10.15 -15.24 -13.58
CA ALA A 167 -10.79 -14.33 -14.52
C ALA A 167 -10.33 -14.59 -15.97
N ALA A 168 -9.06 -14.91 -16.18
CA ALA A 168 -8.51 -15.25 -17.51
C ALA A 168 -9.11 -16.51 -18.13
N ARG A 169 -9.66 -17.42 -17.34
CA ARG A 169 -10.34 -18.61 -17.84
C ARG A 169 -11.75 -18.32 -18.34
N PHE A 170 -12.32 -17.18 -17.97
CA PHE A 170 -13.63 -16.71 -18.43
C PHE A 170 -13.57 -15.77 -19.63
N GLY A 171 -12.37 -15.50 -20.16
CA GLY A 171 -12.16 -14.76 -21.40
C GLY A 171 -11.54 -13.38 -21.20
N ALA A 172 -11.10 -12.78 -22.32
CA ALA A 172 -10.39 -11.49 -22.30
C ALA A 172 -11.25 -10.35 -21.73
N ALA A 173 -12.56 -10.33 -22.06
CA ALA A 173 -13.49 -9.33 -21.55
C ALA A 173 -13.63 -9.37 -20.02
N ALA A 174 -13.76 -10.58 -19.45
CA ALA A 174 -13.84 -10.78 -18.00
C ALA A 174 -12.57 -10.32 -17.28
N VAL A 175 -11.38 -10.58 -17.85
CA VAL A 175 -10.11 -10.07 -17.30
C VAL A 175 -10.07 -8.56 -17.33
N ALA A 176 -10.39 -7.95 -18.48
CA ALA A 176 -10.38 -6.50 -18.63
C ALA A 176 -11.35 -5.84 -17.63
N ALA A 177 -12.56 -6.37 -17.50
CA ALA A 177 -13.56 -5.92 -16.53
C ALA A 177 -13.05 -6.04 -15.09
N HIS A 178 -12.47 -7.19 -14.73
CA HIS A 178 -11.87 -7.40 -13.42
C HIS A 178 -10.76 -6.38 -13.13
N GLN A 179 -9.87 -6.11 -14.09
CA GLN A 179 -8.77 -5.16 -13.91
C GLN A 179 -9.27 -3.72 -13.71
N VAL A 180 -10.28 -3.28 -14.46
CA VAL A 180 -10.87 -1.94 -14.29
C VAL A 180 -11.40 -1.76 -12.87
N VAL A 181 -12.23 -2.69 -12.39
CA VAL A 181 -12.83 -2.57 -11.06
C VAL A 181 -11.78 -2.80 -9.95
N LEU A 182 -10.79 -3.67 -10.17
CA LEU A 182 -9.68 -3.87 -9.24
C LEU A 182 -8.81 -2.60 -9.11
N GLN A 183 -8.61 -1.84 -10.19
CA GLN A 183 -7.88 -0.58 -10.14
C GLN A 183 -8.64 0.48 -9.33
N LEU A 184 -9.95 0.57 -9.50
CA LEU A 184 -10.81 1.42 -8.69
C LEU A 184 -10.79 1.00 -7.22
N TRP A 185 -10.85 -0.31 -6.95
CA TRP A 185 -10.71 -0.86 -5.60
C TRP A 185 -9.36 -0.48 -4.97
N ASN A 186 -8.25 -0.62 -5.68
CA ASN A 186 -6.92 -0.27 -5.19
C ASN A 186 -6.81 1.22 -4.89
N PHE A 187 -7.36 2.07 -5.75
CA PHE A 187 -7.45 3.51 -5.50
C PHE A 187 -8.22 3.81 -4.21
N LEU A 188 -9.39 3.21 -4.03
CA LEU A 188 -10.21 3.42 -2.83
C LEU A 188 -9.57 2.85 -1.57
N ALA A 189 -8.90 1.70 -1.68
CA ALA A 189 -8.12 1.13 -0.60
C ALA A 189 -7.01 2.09 -0.13
N LEU A 190 -6.31 2.77 -1.05
CA LEU A 190 -5.32 3.80 -0.69
C LEU A 190 -5.95 5.00 0.03
N VAL A 191 -7.13 5.44 -0.43
CA VAL A 191 -7.89 6.51 0.24
C VAL A 191 -8.27 6.10 1.66
N LEU A 192 -8.84 4.91 1.85
CA LEU A 192 -9.23 4.40 3.16
C LEU A 192 -8.02 4.10 4.06
N ASP A 193 -6.89 3.69 3.49
CA ASP A 193 -5.63 3.48 4.22
C ASP A 193 -5.09 4.79 4.79
N SER A 194 -5.30 5.93 4.11
CA SER A 194 -4.93 7.24 4.67
C SER A 194 -5.70 7.56 5.97
N LEU A 195 -6.97 7.16 6.06
CA LEU A 195 -7.76 7.27 7.29
C LEU A 195 -7.32 6.24 8.35
N ALA A 196 -7.00 5.01 7.94
CA ALA A 196 -6.46 3.99 8.83
C ALA A 196 -5.16 4.47 9.49
N ILE A 197 -4.26 5.09 8.72
CA ILE A 197 -3.03 5.71 9.20
C ILE A 197 -3.31 6.81 10.23
N ALA A 198 -4.31 7.66 9.99
CA ALA A 198 -4.71 8.68 10.94
C ALA A 198 -5.25 8.05 12.24
N ALA A 199 -6.08 7.01 12.13
CA ALA A 199 -6.58 6.24 13.27
C ALA A 199 -5.42 5.65 14.10
N GLN A 200 -4.47 5.00 13.42
CA GLN A 200 -3.27 4.40 14.01
C GLN A 200 -2.48 5.43 14.82
N SER A 201 -2.25 6.61 14.24
CA SER A 201 -1.50 7.69 14.88
C SER A 201 -2.21 8.19 16.14
N LEU A 202 -3.50 8.53 16.03
CA LEU A 202 -4.25 9.15 17.13
C LEU A 202 -4.52 8.16 18.27
N VAL A 203 -4.90 6.92 17.94
CA VAL A 203 -5.15 5.87 18.94
C VAL A 203 -3.85 5.46 19.62
N GLY A 204 -2.76 5.29 18.86
CA GLY A 204 -1.45 4.97 19.43
C GLY A 204 -0.96 6.02 20.42
N ALA A 205 -1.13 7.31 20.09
CA ALA A 205 -0.80 8.39 21.02
C ALA A 205 -1.69 8.38 22.28
N ALA A 206 -3.00 8.19 22.12
CA ALA A 206 -3.93 8.15 23.24
C ALA A 206 -3.64 6.97 24.20
N LEU A 207 -3.33 5.79 23.66
CA LEU A 207 -2.95 4.61 24.45
C LEU A 207 -1.58 4.78 25.11
N GLY A 208 -0.61 5.35 24.39
CA GLY A 208 0.71 5.69 24.95
C GLY A 208 0.64 6.69 26.10
N ALA A 209 -0.35 7.58 26.09
CA ALA A 209 -0.64 8.51 27.18
C ALA A 209 -1.52 7.92 28.31
N GLY A 210 -1.87 6.62 28.24
CA GLY A 210 -2.75 5.95 29.21
C GLY A 210 -4.22 6.40 29.17
N GLN A 211 -4.63 7.13 28.13
CA GLN A 211 -5.96 7.74 28.01
C GLN A 211 -6.95 6.80 27.31
N PHE A 212 -7.26 5.65 27.91
CA PHE A 212 -8.10 4.61 27.30
C PHE A 212 -9.49 5.08 26.84
N ARG A 213 -10.15 5.94 27.63
CA ARG A 213 -11.45 6.52 27.26
C ARG A 213 -11.34 7.41 26.02
N HIS A 214 -10.27 8.19 25.93
CA HIS A 214 -10.00 9.02 24.76
C HIS A 214 -9.69 8.16 23.54
N ALA A 215 -8.85 7.12 23.68
CA ALA A 215 -8.54 6.16 22.63
C ALA A 215 -9.81 5.51 22.04
N LYS A 216 -10.75 5.09 22.90
CA LYS A 216 -12.04 4.53 22.45
C LYS A 216 -12.91 5.55 21.72
N SER A 217 -12.96 6.80 22.20
CA SER A 217 -13.69 7.89 21.55
C SER A 217 -13.11 8.22 20.17
N VAL A 218 -11.79 8.30 20.06
CA VAL A 218 -11.08 8.50 18.79
C VAL A 218 -11.35 7.35 17.82
N ALA A 219 -11.22 6.10 18.27
CA ALA A 219 -11.50 4.92 17.44
C ALA A 219 -12.92 4.95 16.84
N TRP A 220 -13.91 5.30 17.67
CA TRP A 220 -15.30 5.43 17.22
C TRP A 220 -15.49 6.56 16.21
N ARG A 221 -14.95 7.76 16.48
CA ARG A 221 -15.05 8.92 15.58
C ARG A 221 -14.39 8.67 14.23
N VAL A 222 -13.20 8.08 14.21
CA VAL A 222 -12.50 7.76 12.96
C VAL A 222 -13.24 6.67 12.18
N THR A 223 -13.82 5.68 12.86
CA THR A 223 -14.67 4.67 12.21
C THR A 223 -15.89 5.30 11.56
N ILE A 224 -16.58 6.22 12.24
CA ILE A 224 -17.72 6.96 11.66
C ILE A 224 -17.26 7.76 10.43
N PHE A 225 -16.18 8.53 10.55
CA PHE A 225 -15.68 9.37 9.46
C PHE A 225 -15.28 8.52 8.24
N SER A 226 -14.61 7.39 8.46
CA SER A 226 -14.23 6.45 7.40
C SER A 226 -15.42 5.76 6.75
N THR A 227 -16.41 5.36 7.55
CA THR A 227 -17.65 4.76 7.04
C THR A 227 -18.43 5.78 6.21
N ALA A 228 -18.51 7.04 6.67
CA ALA A 228 -19.16 8.11 5.95
C ALA A 228 -18.45 8.44 4.63
N ALA A 229 -17.12 8.55 4.65
CA ALA A 229 -16.33 8.75 3.43
C ALA A 229 -16.51 7.59 2.44
N ALA A 230 -16.47 6.34 2.90
CA ALA A 230 -16.71 5.17 2.08
C ALA A 230 -18.14 5.13 1.53
N ALA A 231 -19.14 5.53 2.31
CA ALA A 231 -20.53 5.64 1.86
C ALA A 231 -20.71 6.72 0.79
N VAL A 232 -20.02 7.86 0.92
CA VAL A 232 -19.99 8.91 -0.13
C VAL A 232 -19.39 8.35 -1.42
N PHE A 233 -18.25 7.64 -1.35
CA PHE A 233 -17.69 6.99 -2.53
C PHE A 233 -18.64 5.94 -3.11
N ALA A 234 -19.24 5.09 -2.28
CA ALA A 234 -20.21 4.08 -2.73
C ALA A 234 -21.38 4.74 -3.47
N LEU A 235 -21.92 5.85 -2.95
CA LEU A 235 -22.97 6.61 -3.60
C LEU A 235 -22.50 7.22 -4.94
N LEU A 236 -21.30 7.79 -4.99
CA LEU A 236 -20.74 8.34 -6.23
C LEU A 236 -20.56 7.27 -7.30
N PHE A 237 -20.07 6.08 -6.95
CA PHE A 237 -19.94 4.96 -7.89
C PHE A 237 -21.29 4.35 -8.28
N ALA A 238 -22.27 4.33 -7.36
CA ALA A 238 -23.62 3.87 -7.67
C ALA A 238 -24.32 4.81 -8.68
N LEU A 239 -24.25 6.12 -8.45
CA LEU A 239 -24.82 7.13 -9.36
C LEU A 239 -24.03 7.22 -10.67
N GLY A 240 -22.72 7.03 -10.60
CA GLY A 240 -21.82 7.05 -11.75
C GLY A 240 -21.78 5.74 -12.55
N ALA A 241 -22.49 4.69 -12.15
CA ALA A 241 -22.48 3.39 -12.81
C ALA A 241 -22.76 3.45 -14.33
N PRO A 242 -23.64 4.33 -14.84
CA PRO A 242 -23.88 4.44 -16.29
C PRO A 242 -22.74 5.11 -17.09
N VAL A 243 -21.86 5.87 -16.44
CA VAL A 243 -20.88 6.74 -17.13
C VAL A 243 -19.43 6.33 -16.84
N LEU A 244 -19.13 6.03 -15.57
CA LEU A 244 -17.76 5.81 -15.12
C LEU A 244 -17.06 4.62 -15.80
N PRO A 245 -17.70 3.45 -16.02
CA PRO A 245 -17.07 2.35 -16.77
C PRO A 245 -16.64 2.75 -18.19
N GLY A 246 -17.43 3.59 -18.87
CA GLY A 246 -17.14 4.08 -20.23
C GLY A 246 -15.91 4.99 -20.32
N LEU A 247 -15.41 5.51 -19.20
CA LEU A 247 -14.16 6.28 -19.17
C LEU A 247 -12.93 5.38 -19.28
N PHE A 248 -13.05 4.08 -18.97
CA PHE A 248 -11.95 3.12 -19.01
C PHE A 248 -11.88 2.37 -20.34
N THR A 249 -13.02 2.11 -20.97
CA THR A 249 -13.09 1.35 -22.22
C THR A 249 -14.36 1.67 -23.00
N SER A 250 -14.28 1.53 -24.32
CA SER A 250 -15.41 1.60 -25.25
C SER A 250 -15.88 0.22 -25.74
N ASP A 251 -15.25 -0.86 -25.30
CA ASP A 251 -15.61 -2.24 -25.68
C ASP A 251 -16.87 -2.69 -24.93
N ALA A 252 -17.95 -2.94 -25.68
CA ALA A 252 -19.24 -3.35 -25.14
C ALA A 252 -19.16 -4.67 -24.34
N ALA A 253 -18.37 -5.65 -24.78
CA ALA A 253 -18.25 -6.93 -24.08
C ALA A 253 -17.57 -6.75 -22.71
N VAL A 254 -16.64 -5.80 -22.59
CA VAL A 254 -16.00 -5.48 -21.30
C VAL A 254 -16.98 -4.72 -20.41
N LEU A 255 -17.73 -3.76 -20.95
CA LEU A 255 -18.72 -2.98 -20.19
C LEU A 255 -19.82 -3.87 -19.60
N ASP A 256 -20.30 -4.86 -20.36
CA ASP A 256 -21.29 -5.83 -19.89
C ASP A 256 -20.74 -6.66 -18.71
N GLU A 257 -19.49 -7.12 -18.81
CA GLU A 257 -18.82 -7.87 -17.74
C GLU A 257 -18.48 -7.00 -16.50
N ILE A 258 -18.36 -5.67 -16.64
CA ILE A 258 -18.10 -4.74 -15.51
C ILE A 258 -19.31 -4.64 -14.58
N ALA A 259 -20.54 -4.83 -15.08
CA ALA A 259 -21.76 -4.60 -14.28
C ALA A 259 -21.76 -5.41 -12.97
N VAL A 260 -21.35 -6.68 -13.02
CA VAL A 260 -21.26 -7.57 -11.86
C VAL A 260 -20.26 -7.05 -10.80
N PRO A 261 -18.95 -6.96 -11.11
CA PRO A 261 -17.95 -6.53 -10.13
C PRO A 261 -18.18 -5.10 -9.63
N TRP A 262 -18.79 -4.23 -10.45
CA TRP A 262 -19.14 -2.86 -10.07
C TRP A 262 -20.06 -2.81 -8.85
N TRP A 263 -21.14 -3.60 -8.85
CA TRP A 263 -22.08 -3.59 -7.73
C TRP A 263 -21.53 -4.28 -6.48
N PHE A 264 -20.65 -5.28 -6.64
CA PHE A 264 -19.87 -5.80 -5.51
C PHE A 264 -18.96 -4.72 -4.91
N LEU A 265 -18.25 -3.95 -5.74
CA LEU A 265 -17.43 -2.82 -5.30
C LEU A 265 -18.27 -1.81 -4.50
N VAL A 266 -19.40 -1.36 -5.07
CA VAL A 266 -20.33 -0.41 -4.41
C VAL A 266 -20.82 -0.96 -3.07
N GLY A 267 -21.33 -2.20 -3.05
CA GLY A 267 -21.92 -2.80 -1.86
C GLY A 267 -20.91 -3.04 -0.73
N GLN A 268 -19.67 -3.41 -1.07
CA GLN A 268 -18.65 -3.71 -0.06
C GLN A 268 -17.90 -2.46 0.46
N LEU A 269 -18.03 -1.31 -0.20
CA LEU A 269 -17.27 -0.10 0.17
C LEU A 269 -17.54 0.35 1.61
N THR A 270 -18.80 0.35 2.05
CA THR A 270 -19.14 0.73 3.43
C THR A 270 -18.53 -0.23 4.45
N VAL A 271 -18.52 -1.53 4.15
CA VAL A 271 -17.85 -2.56 4.96
C VAL A 271 -16.35 -2.29 5.00
N ALA A 272 -15.74 -2.02 3.85
CA ALA A 272 -14.32 -1.67 3.76
C ALA A 272 -13.97 -0.43 4.58
N GLY A 273 -14.81 0.62 4.54
CA GLY A 273 -14.60 1.83 5.34
C GLY A 273 -14.49 1.56 6.85
N ILE A 274 -15.33 0.66 7.38
CA ILE A 274 -15.26 0.23 8.78
C ILE A 274 -14.00 -0.60 9.03
N VAL A 275 -13.72 -1.59 8.17
CA VAL A 275 -12.58 -2.51 8.33
C VAL A 275 -11.26 -1.76 8.33
N PHE A 276 -11.03 -0.85 7.37
CA PHE A 276 -9.79 -0.08 7.28
C PHE A 276 -9.60 0.85 8.48
N ALA A 277 -10.67 1.51 8.96
CA ALA A 277 -10.57 2.33 10.17
C ALA A 277 -10.17 1.49 11.39
N LEU A 278 -10.82 0.34 11.58
CA LEU A 278 -10.53 -0.56 12.70
C LEU A 278 -9.15 -1.22 12.57
N ASP A 279 -8.69 -1.53 11.35
CA ASP A 279 -7.32 -1.96 11.09
C ASP A 279 -6.31 -0.92 11.60
N GLY A 280 -6.56 0.35 11.29
CA GLY A 280 -5.76 1.47 11.81
C GLY A 280 -5.77 1.53 13.34
N VAL A 281 -6.95 1.41 13.97
CA VAL A 281 -7.11 1.39 15.44
C VAL A 281 -6.29 0.25 16.08
N LEU A 282 -6.42 -0.98 15.54
CA LEU A 282 -5.73 -2.16 16.07
C LEU A 282 -4.22 -2.09 15.84
N LEU A 283 -3.77 -1.58 14.69
CA LEU A 283 -2.34 -1.30 14.46
C LEU A 283 -1.82 -0.24 15.44
N GLY A 284 -2.60 0.81 15.71
CA GLY A 284 -2.25 1.85 16.69
C GLY A 284 -2.12 1.30 18.11
N ALA A 285 -2.89 0.27 18.42
CA ALA A 285 -2.83 -0.47 19.69
C ALA A 285 -1.72 -1.54 19.75
N GLY A 286 -0.97 -1.75 18.67
CA GLY A 286 0.07 -2.78 18.60
C GLY A 286 -0.47 -4.20 18.39
N ASP A 287 -1.75 -4.39 18.08
CA ASP A 287 -2.40 -5.71 17.94
C ASP A 287 -2.19 -6.33 16.54
N ALA A 288 -0.97 -6.25 16.03
CA ALA A 288 -0.62 -6.67 14.68
C ALA A 288 -0.75 -8.18 14.47
N THR A 289 -0.49 -8.99 15.51
CA THR A 289 -0.58 -10.46 15.43
C THR A 289 -2.03 -10.92 15.23
N PHE A 290 -2.99 -10.32 15.94
CA PHE A 290 -4.41 -10.60 15.74
C PHE A 290 -4.84 -10.26 14.32
N MET A 291 -4.47 -9.06 13.84
CA MET A 291 -4.81 -8.62 12.49
C MET A 291 -4.23 -9.52 11.39
N ARG A 292 -2.98 -9.97 11.56
CA ARG A 292 -2.34 -10.92 10.64
C ARG A 292 -3.16 -12.20 10.55
N ASN A 293 -3.48 -12.81 11.70
CA ASN A 293 -4.22 -14.08 11.74
C ASN A 293 -5.65 -13.91 11.19
N ALA A 294 -6.35 -12.83 11.57
CA ALA A 294 -7.68 -12.52 11.04
C ALA A 294 -7.68 -12.35 9.52
N THR A 295 -6.66 -11.66 8.97
CA THR A 295 -6.51 -11.49 7.51
C THR A 295 -6.25 -12.82 6.82
N LEU A 296 -5.33 -13.65 7.35
CA LEU A 296 -4.99 -14.94 6.75
C LEU A 296 -6.20 -15.90 6.78
N VAL A 297 -6.90 -15.99 7.91
CA VAL A 297 -8.12 -16.81 8.02
C VAL A 297 -9.19 -16.33 7.05
N SER A 298 -9.42 -15.02 6.98
CA SER A 298 -10.41 -14.45 6.04
C SER A 298 -10.03 -14.75 4.58
N ALA A 299 -8.74 -14.73 4.23
CA ALA A 299 -8.27 -15.03 2.89
C ALA A 299 -8.44 -16.52 2.54
N LEU A 300 -8.04 -17.41 3.45
CA LEU A 300 -8.09 -18.86 3.25
C LEU A 300 -9.50 -19.45 3.29
N VAL A 301 -10.38 -18.89 4.12
CA VAL A 301 -11.76 -19.39 4.29
C VAL A 301 -12.75 -18.63 3.43
N GLY A 302 -12.54 -17.32 3.24
CA GLY A 302 -13.47 -16.47 2.49
C GLY A 302 -13.09 -16.33 1.01
N PHE A 303 -11.89 -15.84 0.73
CA PHE A 303 -11.52 -15.43 -0.63
C PHE A 303 -11.19 -16.62 -1.54
N LEU A 304 -10.22 -17.44 -1.12
CA LEU A 304 -9.64 -18.48 -1.96
C LEU A 304 -10.64 -19.59 -2.37
N PRO A 305 -11.50 -20.10 -1.45
CA PRO A 305 -12.47 -21.12 -1.80
C PRO A 305 -13.49 -20.63 -2.82
N LEU A 306 -13.99 -19.40 -2.67
CA LEU A 306 -14.97 -18.83 -3.62
C LEU A 306 -14.36 -18.58 -5.00
N ILE A 307 -13.09 -18.19 -5.09
CA ILE A 307 -12.37 -18.11 -6.37
C ILE A 307 -12.34 -19.49 -7.07
N TRP A 308 -11.97 -20.54 -6.35
CA TRP A 308 -11.86 -21.89 -6.94
C TRP A 308 -13.22 -22.53 -7.22
N LEU A 309 -14.23 -22.26 -6.38
CA LEU A 309 -15.61 -22.65 -6.66
C LEU A 309 -16.13 -21.92 -7.90
N SER A 310 -15.77 -20.65 -8.10
CA SER A 310 -16.08 -19.93 -9.34
C SER A 310 -15.55 -20.67 -10.55
N LEU A 311 -14.29 -21.10 -10.50
CA LEU A 311 -13.65 -21.87 -11.56
C LEU A 311 -14.34 -23.22 -11.79
N ALA A 312 -14.71 -23.93 -10.71
CA ALA A 312 -15.31 -25.26 -10.78
C ALA A 312 -16.75 -25.26 -11.30
N TYR A 313 -17.55 -24.26 -10.90
CA TYR A 313 -18.98 -24.18 -11.21
C TYR A 313 -19.33 -23.13 -12.28
N GLY A 314 -18.33 -22.43 -12.82
CA GLY A 314 -18.52 -21.48 -13.91
C GLY A 314 -19.20 -20.17 -13.49
N TRP A 315 -19.05 -19.73 -12.24
CA TRP A 315 -19.72 -18.50 -11.74
C TRP A 315 -19.10 -17.19 -12.28
N GLY A 316 -18.01 -17.28 -13.03
CA GLY A 316 -17.35 -16.11 -13.64
C GLY A 316 -16.86 -15.09 -12.61
N LEU A 317 -17.11 -13.81 -12.88
CA LEU A 317 -16.71 -12.72 -11.99
C LEU A 317 -17.51 -12.69 -10.68
N ILE A 318 -18.73 -13.25 -10.65
CA ILE A 318 -19.56 -13.30 -9.43
C ILE A 318 -18.83 -14.05 -8.32
N GLY A 319 -18.24 -15.21 -8.62
CA GLY A 319 -17.52 -16.02 -7.63
C GLY A 319 -16.23 -15.34 -7.11
N ILE A 320 -15.52 -14.62 -7.99
CA ILE A 320 -14.31 -13.88 -7.59
C ILE A 320 -14.66 -12.74 -6.63
N TRP A 321 -15.66 -11.92 -7.00
CA TRP A 321 -16.02 -10.74 -6.23
C TRP A 321 -16.83 -11.04 -4.99
N SER A 322 -17.67 -12.08 -5.01
CA SER A 322 -18.26 -12.63 -3.77
C SER A 322 -17.18 -13.14 -2.81
N GLY A 323 -16.10 -13.74 -3.32
CA GLY A 323 -14.93 -14.12 -2.53
C GLY A 323 -14.28 -12.92 -1.83
N LEU A 324 -14.04 -11.84 -2.58
CA LEU A 324 -13.47 -10.60 -2.02
C LEU A 324 -14.40 -9.95 -0.99
N SER A 325 -15.71 -9.94 -1.26
CA SER A 325 -16.71 -9.41 -0.33
C SER A 325 -16.83 -10.25 0.94
N LEU A 326 -16.82 -11.58 0.82
CA LEU A 326 -16.81 -12.48 1.99
C LEU A 326 -15.53 -12.28 2.83
N PHE A 327 -14.38 -12.12 2.17
CA PHE A 327 -13.14 -11.75 2.83
C PHE A 327 -13.29 -10.46 3.64
N MET A 328 -13.91 -9.42 3.08
CA MET A 328 -14.15 -8.17 3.78
C MET A 328 -15.13 -8.31 4.94
N VAL A 329 -16.21 -9.08 4.77
CA VAL A 329 -17.18 -9.35 5.84
C VAL A 329 -16.55 -10.13 6.99
N LEU A 330 -15.79 -11.19 6.70
CA LEU A 330 -15.07 -11.95 7.74
C LEU A 330 -14.10 -11.05 8.50
N ARG A 331 -13.36 -10.19 7.79
CA ARG A 331 -12.50 -9.20 8.45
C ARG A 331 -13.29 -8.25 9.33
N LEU A 332 -14.44 -7.73 8.87
CA LEU A 332 -15.33 -6.90 9.68
C LEU A 332 -15.76 -7.62 10.96
N VAL A 333 -16.12 -8.90 10.87
CA VAL A 333 -16.50 -9.70 12.04
C VAL A 333 -15.33 -9.80 13.02
N PHE A 334 -14.13 -10.16 12.56
CA PHE A 334 -12.96 -10.30 13.43
C PHE A 334 -12.53 -8.97 14.06
N VAL A 335 -12.33 -7.93 13.25
CA VAL A 335 -11.85 -6.62 13.74
C VAL A 335 -12.92 -5.88 14.54
N GLY A 336 -14.19 -6.02 14.16
CA GLY A 336 -15.34 -5.49 14.89
C GLY A 336 -15.46 -6.16 16.26
N TRP A 337 -15.46 -7.50 16.31
CA TRP A 337 -15.48 -8.23 17.58
C TRP A 337 -14.31 -7.82 18.49
N ARG A 338 -13.10 -7.72 17.94
CA ARG A 338 -11.93 -7.27 18.67
C ARG A 338 -12.12 -5.86 19.23
N ALA A 339 -12.60 -4.93 18.41
CA ALA A 339 -12.87 -3.55 18.80
C ALA A 339 -13.93 -3.45 19.92
N PHE A 340 -15.04 -4.18 19.81
CA PHE A 340 -16.11 -4.19 20.82
C PHE A 340 -15.70 -4.88 22.12
N SER A 341 -14.90 -5.95 22.04
CA SER A 341 -14.41 -6.68 23.22
C SER A 341 -13.48 -5.85 24.11
N GLY A 342 -12.93 -4.74 23.61
CA GLY A 342 -12.07 -3.83 24.36
C GLY A 342 -10.69 -4.38 24.72
N ARG A 343 -10.39 -5.66 24.47
CA ARG A 343 -9.07 -6.25 24.80
C ARG A 343 -7.93 -5.81 23.89
N TRP A 344 -8.16 -4.82 23.02
CA TRP A 344 -7.13 -4.06 22.32
C TRP A 344 -6.65 -2.83 23.13
N LEU A 345 -7.37 -2.43 24.19
CA LEU A 345 -6.99 -1.34 25.10
C LEU A 345 -5.87 -1.78 26.04
N VAL A 346 -4.69 -2.06 25.50
CA VAL A 346 -3.50 -2.39 26.28
C VAL A 346 -2.69 -1.10 26.43
N ALA A 347 -2.27 -0.77 27.66
CA ALA A 347 -1.29 0.30 27.85
C ALA A 347 -0.03 -0.11 27.08
N GLY A 348 0.54 0.83 26.31
CA GLY A 348 1.82 0.60 25.64
C GLY A 348 2.79 -0.02 26.64
N THR A 349 3.33 -1.20 26.30
CA THR A 349 4.40 -1.83 27.08
C THR A 349 5.53 -0.80 27.19
N GLY A 350 5.85 -0.40 28.42
CA GLY A 350 7.08 0.34 28.70
C GLY A 350 8.30 -0.42 28.23
#